data_AF-A0A926C6Y9-F1
#
_entry.id   AF-A0A926C6Y9-F1
#
_cell.length_a   1.000
_cell.length_b   1.000
_cell.length_c   1.000
_cell.angle_alpha   90.00
_cell.angle_beta   90.00
_cell.angle_gamma   90.00
#
_symmetry.space_group_name_H-M   'P 1'
#
loop_
_entity.id
_entity.type
_entity.pdbx_description
1 polymer ?
#
loop_
_entity_poly.entity_id
_entity_poly.type
_entity_poly.pdbx_seq_one_letter_code
_entity_poly.pdbx_strand_id
1 'polypeptide(L)'
;MKPTTTEAELWQITTRMLGTLRDSHVTLFNADTTREFNAGNFSGQLPDNIDLNLIRQTYLKNGARTAGEGEFTYGWLADDIGYIYVKSFARADDPLSGPGNWAGDIDAILTELKTARGIVIDVRNYEGGTDYNAQRIANAFADQKRLFMTVQTRNGPRHSDFDQPSAWYLEPNPAVTFTRPIVLLTHRQTLSAGDVFALAMKTLPHATQIGDTTNGVFSNVSFERQLPNGWTYSLSHQLYLNPAGRSYEGTGIPPAIVVKNTKAEIGAGIDRALERAIAHLKAK
;
A
#
# COMPACT_ATOMS: atom_id res chain seq x y z
N MET A 1 22.38 16.04 25.86
CA MET A 1 22.24 17.46 25.46
C MET A 1 22.90 18.32 26.53
N LYS A 2 23.54 19.43 26.15
CA LYS A 2 24.11 20.40 27.10
C LYS A 2 23.14 21.59 27.24
N PRO A 3 23.15 22.35 28.35
CA PRO A 3 22.33 23.56 28.51
C PRO A 3 22.52 24.61 27.39
N THR A 4 23.65 24.56 26.68
CA THR A 4 24.00 25.46 25.58
C THR A 4 23.57 24.96 24.20
N THR A 5 22.82 23.86 24.11
CA THR A 5 22.37 23.32 22.82
C THR A 5 21.36 24.28 22.20
N THR A 6 21.67 24.83 21.03
CA THR A 6 20.76 25.70 20.28
C THR A 6 19.59 24.89 19.71
N GLU A 7 18.49 25.57 19.36
CA GLU A 7 17.34 24.92 18.73
C GLU A 7 17.71 24.22 17.40
N ALA A 8 18.61 24.83 16.63
CA ALA A 8 19.10 24.26 15.37
C ALA A 8 19.91 22.96 15.60
N GLU A 9 20.79 22.94 16.60
CA GLU A 9 21.54 21.74 16.99
C GLU A 9 20.62 20.66 17.54
N LEU A 10 19.64 21.05 18.38
CA LEU A 10 18.63 20.14 18.90
C LEU A 10 17.88 19.47 17.75
N TRP A 11 17.49 20.23 16.73
CA TRP A 11 16.77 19.66 15.59
C TRP A 11 17.62 18.63 14.87
N GLN A 12 18.87 18.97 14.56
CA GLN A 12 19.79 18.06 13.89
C GLN A 12 20.06 16.78 14.71
N ILE A 13 20.12 16.87 16.03
CA ILE A 13 20.27 15.70 16.90
C ILE A 13 19.00 14.84 16.84
N THR A 14 17.83 15.46 17.01
CA THR A 14 16.55 14.76 17.02
C THR A 14 16.25 14.09 15.68
N THR A 15 16.44 14.78 14.55
CA THR A 15 16.18 14.17 13.23
C THR A 15 17.18 13.09 12.88
N ARG A 16 18.45 13.19 13.30
CA ARG A 16 19.41 12.08 13.17
C ARG A 16 19.00 10.87 14.00
N MET A 17 18.50 11.09 15.22
CA MET A 17 18.00 10.02 16.09
C MET A 17 16.78 9.34 15.46
N LEU A 18 15.76 10.12 15.08
CA LEU A 18 14.53 9.61 14.46
C LEU A 18 14.81 8.95 13.10
N GLY A 19 15.72 9.49 12.31
CA GLY A 19 16.14 8.93 11.01
C GLY A 19 16.72 7.52 11.08
N THR A 20 17.15 7.05 12.26
CA THR A 20 17.58 5.65 12.43
C THR A 20 16.43 4.64 12.33
N LEU A 21 15.19 5.08 12.54
CA LEU A 21 14.00 4.24 12.50
C LEU A 21 13.59 3.86 11.07
N ARG A 22 13.96 4.67 10.07
CA ARG A 22 13.71 4.40 8.63
C ARG A 22 12.24 4.14 8.29
N ASP A 23 11.34 4.83 8.97
CA ASP A 23 9.88 4.67 8.87
C ASP A 23 9.24 6.01 8.43
N SER A 24 8.47 5.99 7.35
CA SER A 24 7.82 7.19 6.82
C SER A 24 6.63 7.68 7.64
N HIS A 25 6.15 6.91 8.63
CA HIS A 25 5.17 7.37 9.62
C HIS A 25 5.81 8.11 10.79
N VAL A 26 7.15 8.09 10.91
CA VAL A 26 7.87 8.87 11.93
C VAL A 26 8.11 10.28 11.40
N THR A 27 7.42 11.24 11.99
CA THR A 27 7.52 12.66 11.61
C THR A 27 7.86 13.55 12.79
N LEU A 28 8.44 14.71 12.50
CA LEU A 28 8.73 15.78 13.46
C LEU A 28 8.40 17.13 12.82
N PHE A 29 7.60 17.93 13.51
CA PHE A 29 7.30 19.31 13.16
C PHE A 29 7.80 20.24 14.25
N ASN A 30 8.32 21.41 13.86
CA ASN A 30 8.58 22.47 14.83
C ASN A 30 7.28 23.15 15.27
N ALA A 31 7.36 24.04 16.27
CA ALA A 31 6.19 24.58 16.95
C ALA A 31 5.24 25.39 16.04
N ASP A 32 5.76 26.04 15.00
CA ASP A 32 4.98 26.82 14.02
C ASP A 32 4.72 26.07 12.71
N THR A 33 5.09 24.79 12.63
CA THR A 33 4.95 23.90 11.47
C THR A 33 5.68 24.34 10.20
N THR A 34 6.59 25.32 10.27
CA THR A 34 7.39 25.76 9.11
C THR A 34 8.53 24.81 8.76
N ARG A 35 8.85 23.87 9.66
CA ARG A 35 9.90 22.87 9.49
C ARG A 35 9.36 21.47 9.75
N GLU A 36 9.54 20.60 8.78
CA GLU A 36 9.15 19.19 8.84
C GLU A 36 10.36 18.26 8.64
N PHE A 37 10.32 17.11 9.30
CA PHE A 37 11.19 15.97 9.03
C PHE A 37 10.36 14.69 8.96
N ASN A 38 10.68 13.83 8.00
CA ASN A 38 10.12 12.49 7.84
C ASN A 38 11.28 11.48 7.87
N ALA A 39 11.20 10.45 8.73
CA ALA A 39 12.25 9.44 8.87
C ALA A 39 12.21 8.35 7.80
N GLY A 40 11.27 8.44 6.86
CA GLY A 40 11.05 7.47 5.80
C GLY A 40 12.25 7.27 4.91
N ASN A 41 12.43 6.03 4.48
CA ASN A 41 13.50 5.65 3.58
C ASN A 41 13.18 6.05 2.12
N PHE A 42 13.18 7.35 1.83
CA PHE A 42 13.19 7.91 0.48
C PHE A 42 14.01 9.20 0.40
N SER A 43 15.30 9.12 0.75
CA SER A 43 16.28 10.17 0.45
C SER A 43 16.82 10.08 -0.99
N GLY A 44 16.01 9.64 -1.95
CA GLY A 44 16.43 9.51 -3.35
C GLY A 44 15.26 9.08 -4.22
N GLN A 45 14.89 9.97 -5.16
CA GLN A 45 13.98 9.80 -6.29
C GLN A 45 13.11 8.55 -6.27
N LEU A 46 11.80 8.75 -6.18
CA LEU A 46 10.83 7.76 -6.63
C LEU A 46 11.36 7.18 -7.96
N PRO A 47 11.49 5.86 -8.10
CA PRO A 47 11.89 5.33 -9.39
C PRO A 47 10.80 5.76 -10.38
N ASP A 48 11.14 6.60 -11.38
CA ASP A 48 10.28 6.98 -12.51
C ASP A 48 10.01 5.76 -13.40
N ASN A 49 9.50 4.69 -12.79
CA ASN A 49 9.41 3.36 -13.36
C ASN A 49 7.96 2.88 -13.43
N ILE A 50 7.01 3.80 -13.27
CA ILE A 50 5.60 3.64 -13.61
C ILE A 50 5.11 4.92 -14.29
N ASP A 51 4.31 4.74 -15.34
CA ASP A 51 3.61 5.83 -16.02
C ASP A 51 2.15 5.41 -16.24
N LEU A 52 1.23 6.01 -15.48
CA LEU A 52 -0.20 5.71 -15.60
C LEU A 52 -0.77 6.17 -16.93
N ASN A 53 -0.20 7.21 -17.57
CA ASN A 53 -0.65 7.65 -18.88
C ASN A 53 -0.27 6.62 -19.94
N LEU A 54 0.94 6.05 -19.86
CA LEU A 54 1.34 4.92 -20.68
C LEU A 54 0.35 3.76 -20.56
N ILE A 55 -0.03 3.37 -19.33
CA ILE A 55 -1.00 2.29 -19.13
C ILE A 55 -2.36 2.64 -19.76
N ARG A 56 -2.88 3.84 -19.46
CA ARG A 56 -4.20 4.30 -19.93
C ARG A 56 -4.30 4.41 -21.44
N GLN A 57 -3.25 4.90 -22.10
CA GLN A 57 -3.26 5.23 -23.53
C GLN A 57 -2.79 4.07 -24.40
N THR A 58 -1.90 3.21 -23.90
CA THR A 58 -1.24 2.16 -24.70
C THR A 58 -1.69 0.76 -24.35
N TYR A 59 -1.89 0.45 -23.06
CA TYR A 59 -2.17 -0.93 -22.63
C TYR A 59 -3.65 -1.27 -22.55
N LEU A 60 -4.54 -0.30 -22.34
CA LEU A 60 -5.99 -0.55 -22.24
C LEU A 60 -6.69 -0.46 -23.61
N LYS A 61 -7.10 -1.62 -24.16
CA LYS A 61 -7.58 -1.76 -25.56
C LYS A 61 -8.75 -0.86 -25.95
N ASN A 62 -9.59 -0.49 -24.99
CA ASN A 62 -10.81 0.30 -25.22
C ASN A 62 -10.84 1.57 -24.35
N GLY A 63 -9.66 2.08 -23.99
CA GLY A 63 -9.51 3.20 -23.07
C GLY A 63 -9.73 2.81 -21.60
N ALA A 64 -9.33 3.73 -20.73
CA ALA A 64 -9.46 3.59 -19.30
C ALA A 64 -10.84 4.02 -18.81
N ARG A 65 -11.38 3.31 -17.83
CA ARG A 65 -12.56 3.71 -17.05
C ARG A 65 -12.13 4.10 -15.64
N THR A 66 -12.99 4.85 -14.95
CA THR A 66 -12.77 5.24 -13.55
C THR A 66 -13.98 4.89 -12.70
N ALA A 67 -13.76 4.62 -11.42
CA ALA A 67 -14.78 4.35 -10.41
C ALA A 67 -14.26 4.84 -9.05
N GLY A 68 -15.12 4.86 -8.02
CA GLY A 68 -14.77 5.38 -6.68
C GLY A 68 -14.19 6.78 -6.76
N GLU A 69 -14.80 7.67 -7.55
CA GLU A 69 -14.38 9.07 -7.68
C GLU A 69 -12.94 9.28 -8.16
N GLY A 70 -12.44 8.35 -8.97
CA GLY A 70 -11.09 8.41 -9.55
C GLY A 70 -10.05 7.63 -8.75
N GLU A 71 -10.46 7.01 -7.65
CA GLU A 71 -9.59 6.13 -6.86
C GLU A 71 -9.30 4.80 -7.54
N PHE A 72 -10.14 4.43 -8.51
CA PHE A 72 -9.88 3.31 -9.40
C PHE A 72 -9.70 3.77 -10.83
N THR A 73 -8.71 3.19 -11.52
CA THR A 73 -8.64 3.19 -12.99
C THR A 73 -8.69 1.74 -13.45
N TYR A 74 -9.63 1.36 -14.31
CA TYR A 74 -9.79 -0.04 -14.73
C TYR A 74 -10.09 -0.17 -16.22
N GLY A 75 -9.93 -1.37 -16.76
CA GLY A 75 -10.18 -1.67 -18.17
C GLY A 75 -9.71 -3.06 -18.57
N TRP A 76 -9.51 -3.23 -19.87
CA TRP A 76 -9.11 -4.51 -20.47
C TRP A 76 -7.72 -4.42 -21.10
N LEU A 77 -6.79 -5.29 -20.65
CA LEU A 77 -5.45 -5.46 -21.24
C LEU A 77 -5.47 -6.38 -22.45
N ALA A 78 -6.43 -7.30 -22.49
CA ALA A 78 -6.70 -8.22 -23.58
C ALA A 78 -8.22 -8.52 -23.61
N ASP A 79 -8.68 -9.33 -24.56
CA ASP A 79 -10.12 -9.69 -24.66
C ASP A 79 -10.64 -10.44 -23.43
N ASP A 80 -9.73 -11.02 -22.65
CA ASP A 80 -10.00 -11.88 -21.50
C ASP A 80 -9.17 -11.52 -20.26
N ILE A 81 -8.39 -10.44 -20.27
CA ILE A 81 -7.57 -10.01 -19.13
C ILE A 81 -8.00 -8.60 -18.68
N GLY A 82 -8.51 -8.52 -17.45
CA GLY A 82 -8.88 -7.26 -16.82
C GLY A 82 -7.70 -6.59 -16.13
N TYR A 83 -7.82 -5.28 -15.89
CA TYR A 83 -6.87 -4.47 -15.14
C TYR A 83 -7.62 -3.56 -14.18
N ILE A 84 -7.09 -3.46 -12.95
CA ILE A 84 -7.58 -2.56 -11.91
C ILE A 84 -6.37 -1.90 -11.26
N TYR A 85 -6.22 -0.60 -11.46
CA TYR A 85 -5.33 0.25 -10.70
C TYR A 85 -6.07 0.79 -9.47
N VAL A 86 -5.46 0.67 -8.29
CA VAL A 86 -5.98 1.23 -7.04
C VAL A 86 -5.05 2.37 -6.62
N LYS A 87 -5.55 3.61 -6.72
CA LYS A 87 -4.80 4.82 -6.43
C LYS A 87 -4.59 5.01 -4.92
N SER A 88 -5.65 4.83 -4.13
CA SER A 88 -5.60 4.93 -2.68
C SER A 88 -6.56 3.96 -1.99
N PHE A 89 -6.44 3.86 -0.67
CA PHE A 89 -7.38 3.17 0.22
C PHE A 89 -8.03 4.20 1.19
N ALA A 90 -8.18 5.47 0.76
CA ALA A 90 -8.66 6.58 1.60
C ALA A 90 -10.08 6.34 2.15
N ARG A 91 -10.48 6.96 3.26
CA ARG A 91 -11.80 6.72 3.87
C ARG A 91 -12.94 7.30 3.05
N ALA A 92 -14.08 6.62 3.08
CA ALA A 92 -15.33 7.08 2.47
C ALA A 92 -16.00 8.25 3.23
N ASP A 93 -15.52 8.51 4.45
CA ASP A 93 -16.25 9.19 5.51
C ASP A 93 -15.35 10.02 6.46
N ASP A 94 -14.16 10.44 6.02
CA ASP A 94 -13.37 11.45 6.75
C ASP A 94 -13.88 12.88 6.43
N PRO A 95 -14.30 13.69 7.43
CA PRO A 95 -14.74 15.08 7.23
C PRO A 95 -13.66 16.05 6.74
N LEU A 96 -12.40 15.63 6.62
CA LEU A 96 -11.31 16.46 6.11
C LEU A 96 -10.84 16.09 4.68
N SER A 97 -11.35 15.01 4.07
CA SER A 97 -11.22 14.64 2.64
C SER A 97 -12.10 13.41 2.32
N GLY A 98 -13.21 13.52 1.57
CA GLY A 98 -14.05 12.37 1.12
C GLY A 98 -13.88 12.02 -0.36
N PRO A 99 -14.64 11.09 -1.01
CA PRO A 99 -15.69 10.11 -0.55
C PRO A 99 -15.42 8.62 -0.97
N GLY A 100 -16.41 7.68 -0.86
CA GLY A 100 -16.45 6.42 -1.68
C GLY A 100 -16.90 5.09 -1.01
N ASN A 101 -17.97 4.43 -1.51
CA ASN A 101 -18.34 3.07 -1.07
C ASN A 101 -17.39 2.03 -1.69
N TRP A 102 -16.18 1.88 -1.15
CA TRP A 102 -15.12 1.02 -1.69
C TRP A 102 -15.54 -0.41 -2.03
N ALA A 103 -16.42 -1.01 -1.22
CA ALA A 103 -16.98 -2.33 -1.48
C ALA A 103 -17.89 -2.31 -2.72
N GLY A 104 -18.80 -1.33 -2.79
CA GLY A 104 -19.66 -1.15 -3.98
C GLY A 104 -18.88 -0.77 -5.24
N ASP A 105 -17.82 0.04 -5.11
CA ASP A 105 -16.97 0.45 -6.22
C ASP A 105 -16.21 -0.73 -6.81
N ILE A 106 -15.58 -1.56 -5.97
CA ILE A 106 -14.91 -2.78 -6.45
C ILE A 106 -15.92 -3.78 -7.03
N ASP A 107 -17.11 -3.91 -6.44
CA ASP A 107 -18.16 -4.80 -6.94
C ASP A 107 -18.66 -4.37 -8.33
N ALA A 108 -18.81 -3.07 -8.57
CA ALA A 108 -19.16 -2.51 -9.87
C ALA A 108 -18.08 -2.83 -10.93
N ILE A 109 -16.80 -2.60 -10.58
CA ILE A 109 -15.67 -2.91 -11.46
C ILE A 109 -15.64 -4.41 -11.79
N LEU A 110 -15.78 -5.28 -10.79
CA LEU A 110 -15.75 -6.73 -10.99
C LEU A 110 -16.98 -7.25 -11.76
N THR A 111 -18.12 -6.58 -11.66
CA THR A 111 -19.29 -6.87 -12.49
C THR A 111 -18.99 -6.62 -13.97
N GLU A 112 -18.28 -5.54 -14.30
CA GLU A 112 -17.87 -5.24 -15.67
C GLU A 112 -16.76 -6.17 -16.17
N LEU A 113 -15.84 -6.55 -15.29
CA LEU A 113 -14.74 -7.47 -15.58
C LEU A 113 -15.12 -8.95 -15.37
N LYS A 114 -16.41 -9.25 -15.17
CA LYS A 114 -16.86 -10.60 -14.76
C LYS A 114 -16.46 -11.71 -15.73
N THR A 115 -16.21 -11.41 -17.00
CA THR A 115 -15.80 -12.41 -18.01
C THR A 115 -14.28 -12.57 -18.11
N ALA A 116 -13.47 -11.77 -17.41
CA ALA A 116 -12.02 -11.81 -17.50
C ALA A 116 -11.45 -13.12 -16.95
N ARG A 117 -10.76 -13.93 -17.74
CA ARG A 117 -10.13 -15.15 -17.22
C ARG A 117 -9.07 -14.88 -16.14
N GLY A 118 -8.51 -13.67 -16.11
CA GLY A 118 -7.62 -13.20 -15.06
C GLY A 118 -7.60 -11.68 -14.96
N ILE A 119 -7.18 -11.17 -13.80
CA ILE A 119 -7.10 -9.72 -13.54
C ILE A 119 -5.69 -9.36 -13.05
N VAL A 120 -5.16 -8.26 -13.58
CA VAL A 120 -4.02 -7.57 -12.98
C VAL A 120 -4.55 -6.50 -12.03
N ILE A 121 -4.19 -6.59 -10.75
CA ILE A 121 -4.44 -5.55 -9.75
C ILE A 121 -3.13 -4.80 -9.54
N ASP A 122 -3.14 -3.50 -9.76
CA ASP A 122 -1.96 -2.65 -9.69
C ASP A 122 -2.09 -1.67 -8.53
N VAL A 123 -1.20 -1.82 -7.54
CA VAL A 123 -1.09 -0.95 -6.36
C VAL A 123 0.27 -0.26 -6.31
N ARG A 124 0.92 -0.13 -7.46
CA ARG A 124 2.09 0.73 -7.63
C ARG A 124 1.64 2.19 -7.51
N ASN A 125 2.49 3.06 -6.96
CA ASN A 125 2.29 4.52 -6.87
C ASN A 125 1.02 4.92 -6.10
N TYR A 126 0.83 4.19 -5.01
CA TYR A 126 -0.25 4.31 -4.05
C TYR A 126 -0.16 5.60 -3.21
N GLU A 127 -1.30 6.22 -2.91
CA GLU A 127 -1.42 7.54 -2.27
C GLU A 127 -1.91 7.52 -0.80
N GLY A 128 -1.82 6.40 -0.09
CA GLY A 128 -2.24 6.33 1.32
C GLY A 128 -3.68 5.83 1.51
N GLY A 129 -4.12 5.73 2.77
CA GLY A 129 -5.42 5.17 3.11
C GLY A 129 -5.42 4.33 4.39
N THR A 130 -6.42 3.47 4.54
CA THR A 130 -6.63 2.71 5.78
C THR A 130 -6.64 1.20 5.56
N ASP A 131 -6.18 0.46 6.58
CA ASP A 131 -6.19 -1.00 6.60
C ASP A 131 -7.59 -1.58 6.35
N TYR A 132 -8.62 -0.91 6.85
CA TYR A 132 -10.02 -1.33 6.65
C TYR A 132 -10.42 -1.31 5.18
N ASN A 133 -10.00 -0.31 4.41
CA ASN A 133 -10.33 -0.24 2.99
C ASN A 133 -9.50 -1.19 2.15
N ALA A 134 -8.22 -1.36 2.49
CA ALA A 134 -7.41 -2.43 1.92
C ALA A 134 -8.08 -3.80 2.13
N GLN A 135 -8.55 -4.10 3.34
CA GLN A 135 -9.29 -5.33 3.64
C GLN A 135 -10.61 -5.41 2.86
N ARG A 136 -11.41 -4.34 2.83
CA ARG A 136 -12.70 -4.30 2.11
C ARG A 136 -12.55 -4.62 0.62
N ILE A 137 -11.53 -4.07 -0.03
CA ILE A 137 -11.26 -4.36 -1.45
C ILE A 137 -10.71 -5.79 -1.60
N ALA A 138 -9.81 -6.22 -0.71
CA ALA A 138 -9.25 -7.57 -0.76
C ALA A 138 -10.31 -8.67 -0.57
N ASN A 139 -11.38 -8.41 0.20
CA ASN A 139 -12.51 -9.34 0.38
C ASN A 139 -13.20 -9.72 -0.93
N ALA A 140 -13.19 -8.85 -1.94
CA ALA A 140 -13.77 -9.14 -3.26
C ALA A 140 -13.01 -10.27 -4.01
N PHE A 141 -11.80 -10.60 -3.54
CA PHE A 141 -10.94 -11.64 -4.12
C PHE A 141 -10.81 -12.88 -3.22
N ALA A 142 -11.45 -12.89 -2.05
CA ALA A 142 -11.36 -13.99 -1.10
C ALA A 142 -12.27 -15.16 -1.50
N ASP A 143 -11.72 -16.37 -1.52
CA ASP A 143 -12.46 -17.63 -1.79
C ASP A 143 -13.12 -18.20 -0.54
N GLN A 144 -12.53 -17.96 0.62
CA GLN A 144 -13.03 -18.37 1.93
C GLN A 144 -12.49 -17.46 3.03
N LYS A 145 -12.99 -17.62 4.26
CA LYS A 145 -12.47 -16.91 5.42
C LYS A 145 -11.01 -17.30 5.68
N ARG A 146 -10.11 -16.32 5.73
CA ARG A 146 -8.65 -16.54 5.94
C ARG A 146 -8.10 -15.49 6.90
N LEU A 147 -7.37 -15.93 7.93
CA LEU A 147 -6.52 -15.03 8.71
C LEU A 147 -5.42 -14.50 7.79
N PHE A 148 -5.28 -13.17 7.68
CA PHE A 148 -4.21 -12.58 6.86
C PHE A 148 -3.24 -11.73 7.66
N MET A 149 -3.66 -11.16 8.79
CA MET A 149 -2.74 -10.51 9.72
C MET A 149 -3.26 -10.52 11.16
N THR A 150 -2.33 -10.31 12.09
CA THR A 150 -2.64 -9.88 13.45
C THR A 150 -1.94 -8.55 13.73
N VAL A 151 -2.62 -7.67 14.46
CA VAL A 151 -2.09 -6.35 14.86
C VAL A 151 -2.03 -6.28 16.37
N GLN A 152 -0.92 -5.79 16.90
CA GLN A 152 -0.76 -5.48 18.32
C GLN A 152 -0.32 -4.03 18.49
N THR A 153 -0.82 -3.35 19.50
CA THR A 153 -0.46 -1.97 19.82
C THR A 153 0.43 -1.95 21.06
N ARG A 154 1.60 -1.30 20.96
CA ARG A 154 2.47 -1.11 22.11
C ARG A 154 1.84 -0.09 23.05
N ASN A 155 1.52 -0.52 24.26
CA ASN A 155 0.86 0.28 25.29
C ASN A 155 1.59 0.16 26.64
N GLY A 156 2.90 0.41 26.64
CA GLY A 156 3.72 0.41 27.84
C GLY A 156 5.18 0.82 27.62
N PRO A 157 5.96 1.00 28.70
CA PRO A 157 7.31 1.53 28.63
C PRO A 157 8.33 0.56 28.00
N ARG A 158 8.14 -0.75 28.08
CA ARG A 158 9.07 -1.73 27.46
C ARG A 158 8.76 -1.89 25.97
N HIS A 159 9.76 -2.25 25.18
CA HIS A 159 9.58 -2.51 23.74
C HIS A 159 8.62 -3.67 23.47
N SER A 160 8.46 -4.59 24.44
CA SER A 160 7.59 -5.76 24.34
C SER A 160 6.21 -5.58 24.99
N ASP A 161 5.87 -4.38 25.48
CA ASP A 161 4.56 -4.13 26.13
C ASP A 161 3.45 -3.94 25.09
N PHE A 162 3.21 -4.99 24.31
CA PHE A 162 2.11 -5.07 23.36
C PHE A 162 0.82 -5.56 24.03
N ASP A 163 -0.31 -5.05 23.56
CA ASP A 163 -1.63 -5.60 23.89
C ASP A 163 -1.84 -7.00 23.26
N GLN A 164 -3.04 -7.56 23.51
CA GLN A 164 -3.44 -8.82 22.91
C GLN A 164 -3.59 -8.67 21.39
N PRO A 165 -3.09 -9.63 20.58
CA PRO A 165 -3.23 -9.56 19.14
C PRO A 165 -4.70 -9.48 18.68
N SER A 166 -5.00 -8.47 17.88
CA SER A 166 -6.25 -8.36 17.15
C SER A 166 -6.11 -9.05 15.79
N ALA A 167 -6.96 -10.05 15.53
CA ALA A 167 -6.93 -10.84 14.30
C ALA A 167 -7.79 -10.22 13.19
N TRP A 168 -7.23 -10.13 11.99
CA TRP A 168 -7.91 -9.59 10.81
C TRP A 168 -8.07 -10.69 9.75
N TYR A 169 -9.28 -10.80 9.22
CA TYR A 169 -9.67 -11.86 8.30
C TYR A 169 -10.06 -11.29 6.94
N LEU A 170 -9.67 -11.98 5.88
CA LEU A 170 -10.39 -11.89 4.62
C LEU A 170 -11.64 -12.72 4.72
N GLU A 171 -12.74 -12.23 4.18
CA GLU A 171 -14.01 -12.94 4.09
C GLU A 171 -14.60 -12.71 2.69
N PRO A 172 -15.12 -13.76 2.01
CA PRO A 172 -15.70 -13.60 0.68
C PRO A 172 -16.81 -12.56 0.67
N ASN A 173 -16.76 -11.64 -0.30
CA ASN A 173 -17.88 -10.74 -0.56
C ASN A 173 -19.02 -11.50 -1.27
N PRO A 174 -20.23 -11.60 -0.68
CA PRO A 174 -21.35 -12.32 -1.28
C PRO A 174 -21.93 -11.65 -2.53
N ALA A 175 -21.66 -10.36 -2.78
CA ALA A 175 -22.20 -9.64 -3.94
C ALA A 175 -21.47 -10.02 -5.24
N VAL A 176 -20.15 -9.86 -5.27
CA VAL A 176 -19.30 -10.23 -6.41
C VAL A 176 -17.96 -10.74 -5.88
N THR A 177 -17.58 -11.96 -6.25
CA THR A 177 -16.27 -12.53 -5.93
C THR A 177 -15.49 -12.87 -7.20
N PHE A 178 -14.20 -12.49 -7.24
CA PHE A 178 -13.28 -12.90 -8.30
C PHE A 178 -12.19 -13.82 -7.74
N THR A 179 -12.35 -15.13 -7.98
CA THR A 179 -11.42 -16.19 -7.53
C THR A 179 -10.61 -16.85 -8.65
N ARG A 180 -10.65 -16.24 -9.84
CA ARG A 180 -9.80 -16.60 -10.99
C ARG A 180 -8.37 -16.09 -10.80
N PRO A 181 -7.40 -16.49 -11.65
CA PRO A 181 -6.02 -16.01 -11.57
C PRO A 181 -5.90 -14.49 -11.45
N ILE A 182 -5.14 -14.03 -10.46
CA ILE A 182 -4.83 -12.63 -10.19
C ILE A 182 -3.32 -12.44 -10.21
N VAL A 183 -2.86 -11.35 -10.84
CA VAL A 183 -1.51 -10.81 -10.60
C VAL A 183 -1.64 -9.52 -9.80
N LEU A 184 -0.94 -9.44 -8.67
CA LEU A 184 -0.78 -8.20 -7.91
C LEU A 184 0.54 -7.53 -8.31
N LEU A 185 0.49 -6.34 -8.88
CA LEU A 185 1.66 -5.52 -9.15
C LEU A 185 1.99 -4.61 -7.96
N THR A 186 3.21 -4.74 -7.45
CA THR A 186 3.73 -3.92 -6.35
C THR A 186 5.07 -3.30 -6.70
N HIS A 187 5.43 -2.23 -6.01
CA HIS A 187 6.82 -1.76 -5.98
C HIS A 187 7.19 -1.08 -4.66
N ARG A 188 8.39 -0.50 -4.58
CA ARG A 188 8.89 0.13 -3.36
C ARG A 188 8.03 1.28 -2.82
N GLN A 189 7.15 1.90 -3.62
CA GLN A 189 6.19 2.91 -3.12
C GLN A 189 4.84 2.32 -2.71
N THR A 190 4.61 1.02 -2.93
CA THR A 190 3.49 0.34 -2.28
C THR A 190 3.81 0.30 -0.78
N LEU A 191 3.17 1.15 0.01
CA LEU A 191 3.46 1.36 1.44
C LEU A 191 2.17 1.41 2.27
N SER A 192 2.24 1.36 3.61
CA SER A 192 1.09 1.55 4.51
C SER A 192 -0.09 0.62 4.18
N ALA A 193 -1.31 1.11 3.93
CA ALA A 193 -2.42 0.21 3.60
C ALA A 193 -2.19 -0.56 2.27
N GLY A 194 -1.27 -0.12 1.41
CA GLY A 194 -0.76 -0.91 0.28
C GLY A 194 0.09 -2.12 0.69
N ASP A 195 0.92 -1.99 1.75
CA ASP A 195 1.59 -3.13 2.38
C ASP A 195 0.56 -4.11 2.96
N VAL A 196 -0.48 -3.59 3.63
CA VAL A 196 -1.57 -4.42 4.20
C VAL A 196 -2.37 -5.13 3.10
N PHE A 197 -2.69 -4.44 2.00
CA PHE A 197 -3.35 -5.06 0.84
C PHE A 197 -2.49 -6.17 0.22
N ALA A 198 -1.19 -5.92 0.04
CA ALA A 198 -0.27 -6.93 -0.46
C ALA A 198 -0.17 -8.15 0.48
N LEU A 199 -0.19 -7.92 1.80
CA LEU A 199 -0.20 -9.00 2.79
C LEU A 199 -1.47 -9.84 2.69
N ALA A 200 -2.62 -9.19 2.56
CA ALA A 200 -3.92 -9.84 2.37
C ALA A 200 -3.93 -10.71 1.09
N MET A 201 -3.60 -10.12 -0.05
CA MET A 201 -3.58 -10.80 -1.35
C MET A 201 -2.59 -11.98 -1.38
N LYS A 202 -1.47 -11.90 -0.65
CA LYS A 202 -0.49 -13.00 -0.55
C LYS A 202 -1.07 -14.28 0.07
N THR A 203 -2.17 -14.19 0.81
CA THR A 203 -2.84 -15.36 1.40
C THR A 203 -3.79 -16.08 0.45
N LEU A 204 -4.09 -15.49 -0.71
CA LEU A 204 -5.00 -16.04 -1.70
C LEU A 204 -4.26 -17.00 -2.65
N PRO A 205 -4.73 -18.25 -2.81
CA PRO A 205 -4.03 -19.27 -3.62
C PRO A 205 -4.01 -18.95 -5.12
N HIS A 206 -4.93 -18.12 -5.59
CA HIS A 206 -5.06 -17.67 -6.98
C HIS A 206 -4.40 -16.32 -7.27
N ALA A 207 -3.75 -15.68 -6.29
CA ALA A 207 -3.05 -14.41 -6.47
C ALA A 207 -1.52 -14.60 -6.50
N THR A 208 -0.85 -13.99 -7.48
CA THR A 208 0.61 -13.98 -7.60
C THR A 208 1.14 -12.55 -7.58
N GLN A 209 1.97 -12.20 -6.60
CA GLN A 209 2.64 -10.90 -6.55
C GLN A 209 3.82 -10.86 -7.54
N ILE A 210 3.84 -9.87 -8.43
CA ILE A 210 4.89 -9.60 -9.41
C ILE A 210 5.34 -8.15 -9.29
N GLY A 211 6.61 -7.84 -9.49
CA GLY A 211 7.11 -6.48 -9.49
C GLY A 211 8.33 -6.32 -8.59
N ASP A 212 8.30 -5.36 -7.67
CA ASP A 212 9.31 -5.17 -6.63
C ASP A 212 8.72 -5.38 -5.24
N THR A 213 9.59 -5.57 -4.24
CA THR A 213 9.22 -5.61 -2.83
C THR A 213 8.48 -4.33 -2.46
N THR A 214 7.41 -4.44 -1.66
CA THR A 214 6.70 -3.29 -1.09
C THR A 214 7.61 -2.51 -0.13
N ASN A 215 7.17 -1.40 0.44
CA ASN A 215 8.02 -0.55 1.27
C ASN A 215 8.37 -1.20 2.62
N GLY A 216 7.37 -1.78 3.28
CA GLY A 216 7.47 -2.29 4.64
C GLY A 216 7.20 -1.23 5.70
N VAL A 217 6.28 -0.29 5.43
CA VAL A 217 5.85 0.71 6.41
C VAL A 217 4.43 0.35 6.81
N PHE A 218 4.24 -0.04 8.07
CA PHE A 218 2.95 -0.43 8.63
C PHE A 218 2.56 0.55 9.76
N SER A 219 1.40 0.33 10.39
CA SER A 219 0.75 1.20 11.39
C SER A 219 -0.34 2.09 10.78
N ASN A 220 -1.58 1.81 11.16
CA ASN A 220 -2.76 2.61 10.84
C ASN A 220 -3.07 3.63 11.96
N VAL A 221 -2.29 3.62 13.05
CA VAL A 221 -2.39 4.57 14.16
C VAL A 221 -1.06 5.28 14.39
N SER A 222 -1.13 6.60 14.46
CA SER A 222 -0.03 7.48 14.82
C SER A 222 -0.04 7.78 16.31
N PHE A 223 1.08 7.58 17.00
CA PHE A 223 1.28 8.10 18.35
C PHE A 223 1.80 9.53 18.27
N GLU A 224 0.88 10.48 18.33
CA GLU A 224 1.20 11.91 18.23
C GLU A 224 1.35 12.55 19.59
N ARG A 225 2.45 13.28 19.82
CA ARG A 225 2.70 14.00 21.07
C ARG A 225 3.44 15.31 20.82
N GLN A 226 3.34 16.20 21.80
CA GLN A 226 4.09 17.46 21.83
C GLN A 226 5.26 17.35 22.81
N LEU A 227 6.43 17.86 22.39
CA LEU A 227 7.61 18.05 23.21
C LEU A 227 7.52 19.36 24.01
N PRO A 228 8.25 19.51 25.13
CA PRO A 228 8.18 20.72 25.96
C PRO A 228 8.53 22.04 25.25
N ASN A 229 9.27 21.99 24.14
CA ASN A 229 9.60 23.15 23.31
C ASN A 229 8.57 23.44 22.21
N GLY A 230 7.39 22.80 22.25
CA GLY A 230 6.29 23.01 21.33
C GLY A 230 6.33 22.16 20.05
N TRP A 231 7.44 21.47 19.76
CA TRP A 231 7.54 20.57 18.63
C TRP A 231 6.58 19.40 18.75
N THR A 232 6.04 18.91 17.64
CA THR A 232 5.18 17.74 17.62
C THR A 232 5.86 16.60 16.86
N TYR A 233 5.60 15.37 17.28
CA TYR A 233 6.12 14.19 16.59
C TYR A 233 5.03 13.13 16.49
N SER A 234 5.13 12.29 15.45
CA SER A 234 4.35 11.07 15.28
C SER A 234 5.26 9.86 15.27
N LEU A 235 4.81 8.75 15.86
CA LEU A 235 5.48 7.44 15.79
C LEU A 235 4.49 6.33 15.48
N SER A 236 4.89 5.39 14.63
CA SER A 236 4.29 4.06 14.56
C SER A 236 4.53 3.31 15.87
N HIS A 237 3.50 2.65 16.38
CA HIS A 237 3.62 1.86 17.62
C HIS A 237 2.81 0.56 17.55
N GLN A 238 2.52 0.08 16.35
CA GLN A 238 1.79 -1.14 16.11
C GLN A 238 2.70 -2.19 15.46
N LEU A 239 2.56 -3.45 15.88
CA LEU A 239 3.24 -4.60 15.30
C LEU A 239 2.27 -5.39 14.43
N TYR A 240 2.61 -5.52 13.15
CA TYR A 240 1.84 -6.27 12.16
C TYR A 240 2.53 -7.60 11.89
N LEU A 241 1.81 -8.71 12.05
CA LEU A 241 2.33 -10.05 11.82
C LEU A 241 1.46 -10.77 10.80
N ASN A 242 2.10 -11.50 9.89
CA ASN A 242 1.41 -12.43 9.01
C ASN A 242 0.91 -13.67 9.80
N PRO A 243 0.17 -14.61 9.17
CA PRO A 243 -0.34 -15.80 9.86
C PRO A 243 0.74 -16.74 10.40
N ALA A 244 2.00 -16.58 9.96
CA ALA A 244 3.15 -17.32 10.45
C ALA A 244 3.92 -16.58 11.57
N GLY A 245 3.38 -15.46 12.08
CA GLY A 245 4.01 -14.67 13.15
C GLY A 245 5.20 -13.82 12.71
N ARG A 246 5.35 -13.54 11.40
CA ARG A 246 6.44 -12.73 10.85
C ARG A 246 5.98 -11.31 10.54
N SER A 247 6.76 -10.32 10.97
CA SER A 247 6.63 -8.93 10.53
C SER A 247 7.40 -8.69 9.22
N TYR A 248 6.83 -7.84 8.37
CA TYR A 248 7.47 -7.30 7.16
C TYR A 248 7.83 -5.81 7.31
N GLU A 249 7.70 -5.25 8.51
CA GLU A 249 8.11 -3.87 8.79
C GLU A 249 9.62 -3.67 8.51
N GLY A 250 9.97 -2.54 7.91
CA GLY A 250 11.31 -2.16 7.47
C GLY A 250 11.86 -2.96 6.28
N THR A 251 11.28 -4.10 5.93
CA THR A 251 11.77 -5.00 4.86
C THR A 251 10.86 -5.03 3.63
N GLY A 252 9.55 -4.89 3.85
CA GLY A 252 8.53 -5.03 2.82
C GLY A 252 8.24 -6.49 2.45
N ILE A 253 7.14 -6.67 1.72
CA ILE A 253 6.62 -7.96 1.29
C ILE A 253 7.21 -8.28 -0.09
N PRO A 254 8.06 -9.31 -0.21
CA PRO A 254 8.72 -9.63 -1.46
C PRO A 254 7.75 -10.28 -2.47
N PRO A 255 7.83 -9.94 -3.76
CA PRO A 255 7.03 -10.58 -4.80
C PRO A 255 7.48 -12.02 -5.03
N ALA A 256 6.59 -12.83 -5.60
CA ALA A 256 6.95 -14.17 -6.06
C ALA A 256 7.83 -14.11 -7.32
N ILE A 257 7.65 -13.09 -8.15
CA ILE A 257 8.44 -12.84 -9.36
C ILE A 257 8.92 -11.40 -9.36
N VAL A 258 10.25 -11.21 -9.25
CA VAL A 258 10.85 -9.88 -9.29
C VAL A 258 10.97 -9.40 -10.74
N VAL A 259 10.35 -8.26 -11.06
CA VAL A 259 10.49 -7.54 -12.32
C VAL A 259 10.44 -6.05 -12.02
N LYS A 260 11.51 -5.32 -12.37
CA LYS A 260 11.58 -3.88 -12.16
C LYS A 260 11.65 -3.19 -13.51
N ASN A 261 10.78 -2.20 -13.69
CA ASN A 261 10.88 -1.29 -14.82
C ASN A 261 12.13 -0.42 -14.67
N THR A 262 12.75 -0.10 -15.80
CA THR A 262 13.77 0.95 -15.91
C THR A 262 13.15 2.24 -16.45
N LYS A 263 13.75 3.40 -16.13
CA LYS A 263 13.32 4.69 -16.72
C LYS A 263 13.38 4.68 -18.25
N ALA A 264 14.38 3.98 -18.81
CA ALA A 264 14.54 3.85 -20.26
C ALA A 264 13.41 3.04 -20.91
N GLU A 265 12.95 1.97 -20.26
CA GLU A 265 11.80 1.19 -20.74
C GLU A 265 10.50 2.01 -20.68
N ILE A 266 10.24 2.69 -19.57
CA ILE A 266 9.06 3.57 -19.47
C ILE A 266 9.11 4.69 -20.51
N GLY A 267 10.28 5.33 -20.70
CA GLY A 267 10.47 6.34 -21.74
C GLY A 267 10.34 5.81 -23.17
N ALA A 268 10.51 4.50 -23.37
CA ALA A 268 10.28 3.80 -24.64
C ALA A 268 8.83 3.26 -24.77
N GLY A 269 7.95 3.55 -23.81
CA GLY A 269 6.56 3.07 -23.80
C GLY A 269 6.40 1.62 -23.39
N ILE A 270 7.31 1.08 -22.58
CA ILE A 270 7.34 -0.32 -22.15
C ILE A 270 7.21 -0.39 -20.62
N ASP A 271 6.08 -0.93 -20.13
CA ASP A 271 5.92 -1.34 -18.73
C ASP A 271 6.21 -2.86 -18.62
N ARG A 272 7.47 -3.19 -18.35
CA ARG A 272 7.96 -4.57 -18.26
C ARG A 272 7.22 -5.40 -17.21
N ALA A 273 6.91 -4.79 -16.06
CA ALA A 273 6.18 -5.45 -14.98
C ALA A 273 4.75 -5.80 -15.41
N LEU A 274 4.06 -4.87 -16.08
CA LEU A 274 2.72 -5.11 -16.64
C LEU A 274 2.74 -6.17 -17.76
N GLU A 275 3.71 -6.11 -18.68
CA GLU A 275 3.87 -7.14 -19.71
C GLU A 275 4.12 -8.53 -19.11
N ARG A 276 4.94 -8.61 -18.05
CA ARG A 276 5.16 -9.87 -17.34
C ARG A 276 3.87 -10.37 -16.70
N ALA A 277 3.07 -9.48 -16.11
CA ALA A 277 1.78 -9.84 -15.51
C ALA A 277 0.82 -10.43 -16.56
N ILE A 278 0.69 -9.76 -17.71
CA ILE A 278 -0.11 -10.24 -18.84
C ILE A 278 0.38 -11.62 -19.30
N ALA A 279 1.68 -11.78 -19.50
CA ALA A 279 2.27 -13.06 -19.92
C ALA A 279 2.05 -14.17 -18.88
N HIS A 280 2.11 -13.84 -17.59
CA HIS A 280 1.85 -14.80 -16.51
C HIS A 280 0.39 -15.28 -16.53
N LEU A 281 -0.57 -14.36 -16.64
CA LEU A 281 -1.99 -14.72 -16.74
C LEU A 281 -2.29 -15.50 -18.02
N LYS A 282 -1.59 -15.20 -19.13
CA LYS A 282 -1.78 -15.93 -20.39
C LYS A 282 -1.42 -17.42 -20.31
N ALA A 283 -0.46 -17.76 -19.45
CA ALA A 283 0.04 -19.12 -19.26
C ALA A 283 -0.76 -19.96 -18.24
N LYS A 284 -1.79 -19.39 -17.62
CA LYS A 284 -2.73 -20.07 -16.73
C LYS A 284 -3.98 -20.49 -17.49
#